data_AF-A0AB74QYE3-F1
#
_entry.id   AF-A0AB74QYE3-F1
#
_cell.length_a   1.000
_cell.length_b   1.000
_cell.length_c   1.000
_cell.angle_alpha   90.00
_cell.angle_beta   90.00
_cell.angle_gamma   90.00
#
_symmetry.space_group_name_H-M   'P 1'
#
loop_
_entity.id
_entity.type
_entity.pdbx_description
1 polymer ?
#
loop_
_entity_poly.entity_id
_entity_poly.type
_entity_poly.pdbx_seq_one_letter_code
_entity_poly.pdbx_strand_id
1 'polypeptide(L)'
;MENNLNIAKKNNTELLQNDSLKVNLQIGVDFTLLSKSLKAFYKKEKDFYCIALAPCNVSSEKANRKISIYDMIKEINILIESITDKNELLSEELFTNNLSEFYDESLDEIYIDLKQAYLYIKKNTDSLNIEDSIEYVFDVDISNDIKAKENPLINFNSLSLVVWSGETKHILQQMNILDLEDIHSYYMENNTNITIYENNTLQYKFDEESEDIKDSSIDIIEQMLILPDDLNYDKDEVENMKSRLAKINIKYLQTLKEKDIKIKLINSNLTDEPEFSDLKYQLPPCWVRSGKTWKDVPGIYRNNSIVAKIGYSNPSYANVHSSKNLELHETAHAIDKNVLNKKSNSEEFMEVFAQERYKLYDPKQVAHAYISKFIEEFFAESFVHYYLDEDSKNTLKENCPLTYDFLEKLELNY
;
A
#
# COMPACT_ATOMS: atom_id res chain seq x y z
N MET A 1 12.95 50.68 46.38
CA MET A 1 13.37 49.81 45.25
C MET A 1 13.43 48.35 45.72
N GLU A 2 12.33 47.81 46.26
CA GLU A 2 12.29 46.38 46.71
C GLU A 2 10.99 45.65 46.32
N ASN A 3 9.99 46.32 45.74
CA ASN A 3 8.70 45.69 45.40
C ASN A 3 8.57 45.14 43.97
N ASN A 4 9.59 45.29 43.11
CA ASN A 4 9.56 44.75 41.75
C ASN A 4 10.35 43.44 41.57
N LEU A 5 11.05 42.95 42.61
CA LEU A 5 11.80 41.69 42.54
C LEU A 5 10.98 40.45 42.94
N ASN A 6 9.88 40.62 43.69
CA ASN A 6 9.06 39.52 44.17
C ASN A 6 7.95 39.09 43.20
N ILE A 7 7.60 39.91 42.20
CA ILE A 7 6.62 39.55 41.16
C ILE A 7 7.28 38.67 40.09
N ALA A 8 8.57 38.89 39.79
CA ALA A 8 9.32 38.05 38.85
C ALA A 8 9.68 36.65 39.40
N LYS A 9 9.70 36.47 40.73
CA LYS A 9 9.96 35.16 41.36
C LYS A 9 8.72 34.29 41.53
N LYS A 10 7.52 34.87 41.53
CA LYS A 10 6.27 34.11 41.66
C LYS A 10 5.74 33.58 40.32
N ASN A 11 6.06 34.25 39.21
CA ASN A 11 5.65 33.82 37.87
C ASN A 11 6.56 32.74 37.24
N ASN A 12 7.64 32.34 37.93
CA ASN A 12 8.53 31.27 37.48
C ASN A 12 8.28 29.92 38.19
N THR A 13 7.26 29.82 39.04
CA THR A 13 6.94 28.58 39.77
C THR A 13 5.68 27.87 39.27
N GLU A 14 5.02 28.40 38.23
CA GLU A 14 3.85 27.78 37.57
C GLU A 14 4.05 27.61 36.05
N LEU A 15 5.30 27.48 35.60
CA LEU A 15 5.57 26.79 34.33
C LEU A 15 5.81 25.32 34.67
N LEU A 16 4.69 24.62 34.63
CA LEU A 16 4.49 23.19 34.71
C LEU A 16 5.60 22.38 34.03
N GLN A 17 6.03 21.35 34.75
CA GLN A 17 6.51 20.05 34.26
C GLN A 17 7.22 20.05 32.91
N ASN A 18 8.54 19.90 32.99
CA ASN A 18 9.44 19.47 31.93
C ASN A 18 8.79 18.53 30.90
N ASP A 19 8.35 19.09 29.77
CA ASP A 19 8.35 18.40 28.49
C ASP A 19 9.80 18.15 28.11
N SER A 20 10.40 17.10 28.68
CA SER A 20 11.64 16.55 28.16
C SER A 20 11.37 16.13 26.72
N LEU A 21 12.04 16.79 25.74
CA LEU A 21 12.02 16.38 24.34
C LEU A 21 12.22 14.85 24.27
N LYS A 22 11.16 14.11 23.87
CA LYS A 22 11.29 12.69 23.55
C LYS A 22 12.10 12.56 22.27
N VAL A 23 13.41 12.35 22.41
CA VAL A 23 14.27 11.96 21.29
C VAL A 23 14.02 10.49 20.99
N ASN A 24 13.39 10.20 19.84
CA ASN A 24 13.26 8.83 19.34
C ASN A 24 14.54 8.48 18.56
N LEU A 25 15.36 7.58 19.13
CA LEU A 25 16.60 7.09 18.51
C LEU A 25 16.43 5.62 18.10
N GLN A 26 16.82 5.30 16.87
CA GLN A 26 16.96 3.93 16.36
C GLN A 26 18.34 3.80 15.72
N ILE A 27 18.97 2.63 15.89
CA ILE A 27 20.31 2.36 15.38
C ILE A 27 20.17 1.43 14.18
N GLY A 28 20.68 1.84 13.01
CA GLY A 28 20.81 0.93 11.87
C GLY A 28 21.89 -0.11 12.15
N VAL A 29 21.56 -1.38 11.99
CA VAL A 29 22.48 -2.51 12.13
C VAL A 29 22.52 -3.30 10.84
N ASP A 30 23.73 -3.60 10.39
CA ASP A 30 23.94 -4.53 9.28
C ASP A 30 24.08 -5.94 9.88
N PHE A 31 23.37 -6.90 9.31
CA PHE A 31 23.50 -8.32 9.66
C PHE A 31 23.47 -9.18 8.40
N THR A 32 23.89 -10.44 8.52
CA THR A 32 23.83 -11.40 7.41
C THR A 32 22.82 -12.47 7.74
N LEU A 33 21.91 -12.73 6.81
CA LEU A 33 20.94 -13.80 6.89
C LEU A 33 20.70 -14.34 5.48
N LEU A 34 20.61 -15.67 5.34
CA LEU A 34 20.47 -16.34 4.05
C LEU A 34 21.53 -15.90 3.03
N SER A 35 22.76 -15.72 3.51
CA SER A 35 23.93 -15.28 2.72
C SER A 35 23.80 -13.90 2.05
N LYS A 36 22.86 -13.07 2.52
CA LYS A 36 22.65 -11.68 2.10
C LYS A 36 22.90 -10.72 3.25
N SER A 37 23.55 -9.59 2.95
CA SER A 37 23.71 -8.49 3.90
C SER A 37 22.42 -7.68 3.94
N LEU A 38 21.80 -7.62 5.10
CA LEU A 38 20.52 -6.94 5.35
C LEU A 38 20.72 -5.81 6.34
N LYS A 39 19.88 -4.77 6.23
CA LYS A 39 19.90 -3.61 7.12
C LYS A 39 18.64 -3.58 7.96
N ALA A 40 18.79 -3.84 9.25
CA ALA A 40 17.69 -3.74 10.21
C ALA A 40 17.86 -2.51 11.11
N PHE A 41 16.78 -2.17 11.80
CA PHE A 41 16.80 -1.22 12.90
C PHE A 41 16.85 -1.96 14.22
N TYR A 42 17.82 -1.59 15.04
CA TYR A 42 17.93 -2.01 16.42
C TYR A 42 17.42 -0.91 17.35
N LYS A 43 16.60 -1.30 18.32
CA LYS A 43 16.14 -0.43 19.40
C LYS A 43 16.25 -1.17 20.72
N LYS A 44 16.95 -0.60 21.69
CA LYS A 44 16.96 -1.11 23.07
C LYS A 44 16.09 -0.23 23.94
N GLU A 45 15.11 -0.86 24.59
CA GLU A 45 14.30 -0.28 25.65
C GLU A 45 14.79 -0.79 27.01
N LYS A 46 14.18 -0.29 28.09
CA LYS A 46 14.55 -0.68 29.46
C LYS A 46 14.46 -2.19 29.69
N ASP A 47 13.40 -2.82 29.17
CA ASP A 47 13.02 -4.19 29.52
C ASP A 47 13.10 -5.17 28.32
N PHE A 48 13.39 -4.67 27.11
CA PHE A 48 13.52 -5.49 25.91
C PHE A 48 14.39 -4.80 24.85
N TYR A 49 14.79 -5.55 23.83
CA TYR A 49 15.28 -5.00 22.59
C TYR A 49 14.47 -5.50 21.39
N CYS A 50 14.48 -4.71 20.32
CA CYS A 50 13.90 -5.06 19.04
C CYS A 50 14.92 -4.99 17.92
N ILE A 51 14.81 -5.91 16.96
CA ILE A 51 15.47 -5.86 15.65
C ILE A 51 14.36 -5.92 14.60
N ALA A 52 14.32 -4.96 13.68
CA ALA A 52 13.27 -4.87 12.66
C ALA A 52 13.86 -4.60 11.27
N LEU A 53 13.61 -5.51 10.34
CA LEU A 53 13.77 -5.35 8.90
C LEU A 53 12.38 -5.16 8.30
N ALA A 54 12.10 -3.94 7.82
CA ALA A 54 10.88 -3.66 7.09
C ALA A 54 10.85 -4.47 5.78
N PRO A 55 9.65 -4.79 5.23
CA PRO A 55 9.54 -5.50 3.96
C PRO A 55 10.35 -4.79 2.89
N CYS A 56 11.31 -5.49 2.30
CA CYS A 56 12.16 -4.91 1.27
C CYS A 56 12.66 -5.95 0.29
N ASN A 57 12.81 -5.50 -0.96
CA ASN A 57 13.59 -6.22 -1.96
C ASN A 57 15.06 -6.27 -1.53
N VAL A 58 15.64 -7.45 -1.62
CA VAL A 58 17.06 -7.71 -1.37
C VAL A 58 17.82 -7.49 -2.67
N SER A 59 18.97 -6.80 -2.59
CA SER A 59 19.72 -6.46 -3.79
C SER A 59 20.19 -7.73 -4.52
N SER A 60 20.25 -7.64 -5.85
CA SER A 60 20.80 -8.68 -6.72
C SER A 60 22.34 -8.77 -6.64
N GLU A 61 22.96 -8.21 -5.60
CA GLU A 61 24.38 -8.38 -5.35
C GLU A 61 24.68 -9.87 -5.19
N LYS A 62 25.85 -10.29 -5.70
CA LYS A 62 26.29 -11.68 -5.60
C LYS A 62 26.29 -12.07 -4.13
N ALA A 63 25.52 -13.12 -3.81
CA ALA A 63 25.49 -13.67 -2.47
C ALA A 63 26.91 -14.02 -2.02
N ASN A 64 27.18 -13.85 -0.72
CA ASN A 64 28.50 -14.15 -0.16
C ASN A 64 28.87 -15.63 -0.33
N ARG A 65 27.86 -16.50 -0.39
CA ARG A 65 27.93 -17.92 -0.74
C ARG A 65 26.59 -18.37 -1.32
N LYS A 66 26.59 -19.47 -2.08
CA LYS A 66 25.33 -20.17 -2.40
C LYS A 66 24.76 -20.75 -1.11
N ILE A 67 23.44 -20.68 -0.97
CA ILE A 67 22.71 -21.25 0.16
C ILE A 67 21.69 -22.26 -0.35
N SER A 68 21.69 -23.45 0.23
CA SER A 68 20.72 -24.50 -0.11
C SER A 68 19.42 -24.33 0.70
N ILE A 69 18.35 -25.02 0.31
CA ILE A 69 17.11 -25.07 1.10
C ILE A 69 17.38 -25.64 2.49
N TYR A 70 18.23 -26.67 2.58
CA TYR A 70 18.65 -27.24 3.86
C TYR A 70 19.38 -26.23 4.75
N ASP A 71 20.33 -25.47 4.18
CA ASP A 71 21.02 -24.40 4.91
C ASP A 71 20.05 -23.29 5.35
N MET A 72 19.08 -22.93 4.51
CA MET A 72 18.04 -21.94 4.86
C MET A 72 17.23 -22.41 6.08
N ILE A 73 16.74 -23.65 6.07
CA ILE A 73 15.96 -24.22 7.18
C ILE A 73 16.77 -24.15 8.47
N LYS A 74 18.05 -24.54 8.42
CA LYS A 74 18.95 -24.46 9.57
C LYS A 74 19.17 -23.05 10.06
N GLU A 75 19.50 -22.12 9.17
CA GLU A 75 19.74 -20.72 9.54
C GLU A 75 18.51 -20.08 10.19
N ILE A 76 17.31 -20.33 9.66
CA ILE A 76 16.06 -19.82 10.22
C ILE A 76 15.77 -20.50 11.58
N ASN A 77 15.91 -21.83 11.68
CA ASN A 77 15.66 -22.52 12.96
C ASN A 77 16.63 -22.05 14.06
N ILE A 78 17.91 -21.87 13.75
CA ILE A 78 18.89 -21.29 14.68
C ILE A 78 18.47 -19.88 15.11
N LEU A 79 17.97 -19.07 14.17
CA LEU A 79 17.46 -17.74 14.48
C LEU A 79 16.27 -17.81 15.45
N ILE A 80 15.27 -18.65 15.17
CA ILE A 80 14.08 -18.82 16.03
C ILE A 80 14.49 -19.28 17.43
N GLU A 81 15.34 -20.30 17.53
CA GLU A 81 15.86 -20.84 18.81
C GLU A 81 16.67 -19.82 19.60
N SER A 82 17.36 -18.89 18.92
CA SER A 82 18.09 -17.82 19.62
C SER A 82 17.16 -16.80 20.29
N ILE A 83 15.89 -16.74 19.88
CA ILE A 83 14.92 -15.75 20.33
C ILE A 83 13.93 -16.35 21.33
N THR A 84 13.29 -17.47 21.01
CA THR A 84 12.16 -18.05 21.77
C THR A 84 12.37 -19.54 22.08
N ASP A 85 11.77 -20.00 23.18
CA ASP A 85 11.75 -21.42 23.61
C ASP A 85 10.44 -22.16 23.22
N LYS A 86 9.43 -21.47 22.65
CA LYS A 86 8.06 -22.00 22.40
C LYS A 86 7.81 -22.48 20.95
N ASN A 87 8.80 -23.00 20.24
CA ASN A 87 8.85 -22.86 18.77
C ASN A 87 8.11 -23.91 17.91
N GLU A 88 7.41 -23.42 16.87
CA GLU A 88 7.15 -24.15 15.63
C GLU A 88 8.36 -23.98 14.69
N LEU A 89 9.28 -24.94 14.70
CA LEU A 89 10.44 -24.94 13.82
C LEU A 89 10.04 -25.35 12.39
N LEU A 90 10.81 -24.87 11.41
CA LEU A 90 10.67 -25.34 10.04
C LEU A 90 11.01 -26.83 9.95
N SER A 91 10.11 -27.61 9.35
CA SER A 91 10.24 -29.06 9.19
C SER A 91 10.91 -29.43 7.87
N GLU A 92 12.11 -30.00 7.92
CA GLU A 92 12.82 -30.52 6.74
C GLU A 92 11.99 -31.57 5.98
N GLU A 93 11.21 -32.38 6.70
CA GLU A 93 10.30 -33.38 6.13
C GLU A 93 9.20 -32.72 5.30
N LEU A 94 8.62 -31.61 5.79
CA LEU A 94 7.59 -30.87 5.06
C LEU A 94 8.13 -30.29 3.75
N PHE A 95 9.33 -29.70 3.78
CA PHE A 95 9.98 -29.19 2.57
C PHE A 95 10.30 -30.32 1.59
N THR A 96 10.80 -31.45 2.08
CA THR A 96 11.12 -32.60 1.24
C THR A 96 9.86 -33.15 0.57
N ASN A 97 8.78 -33.33 1.31
CA ASN A 97 7.51 -33.84 0.79
C ASN A 97 6.94 -32.90 -0.29
N ASN A 98 6.88 -31.60 -0.02
CA ASN A 98 6.32 -30.62 -0.97
C ASN A 98 7.19 -30.43 -2.22
N LEU A 99 8.52 -30.48 -2.09
CA LEU A 99 9.43 -30.24 -3.22
C LEU A 99 9.72 -31.49 -4.04
N SER A 100 9.49 -32.68 -3.49
CA SER A 100 9.69 -33.95 -4.20
C SER A 100 8.82 -34.09 -5.46
N GLU A 101 7.74 -33.33 -5.59
CA GLU A 101 6.92 -33.28 -6.81
C GLU A 101 7.61 -32.52 -7.95
N PHE A 102 8.56 -31.62 -7.62
CA PHE A 102 9.23 -30.73 -8.58
C PHE A 102 10.69 -31.10 -8.81
N TYR A 103 11.37 -31.68 -7.83
CA TYR A 103 12.80 -32.02 -7.90
C TYR A 103 13.04 -33.46 -7.40
N ASP A 104 14.08 -34.10 -7.93
CA ASP A 104 14.59 -35.40 -7.44
C ASP A 104 15.81 -35.21 -6.52
N GLU A 105 16.42 -34.03 -6.60
CA GLU A 105 17.58 -33.61 -5.84
C GLU A 105 17.27 -33.45 -4.36
N SER A 106 18.30 -33.64 -3.54
CA SER A 106 18.21 -33.42 -2.09
C SER A 106 18.11 -31.92 -1.77
N LEU A 107 17.53 -31.55 -0.62
CA LEU A 107 17.43 -30.15 -0.19
C LEU A 107 18.79 -29.44 -0.05
N ASP A 108 19.88 -30.21 0.09
CA ASP A 108 21.26 -29.73 0.11
C ASP A 108 21.80 -29.30 -1.25
N GLU A 109 21.20 -29.82 -2.32
CA GLU A 109 21.59 -29.56 -3.70
C GLU A 109 20.72 -28.49 -4.35
N ILE A 110 19.56 -28.17 -3.75
CA ILE A 110 18.64 -27.12 -4.23
C ILE A 110 19.04 -25.77 -3.65
N TYR A 111 19.54 -24.88 -4.50
CA TYR A 111 20.01 -23.54 -4.10
C TYR A 111 18.95 -22.46 -4.27
N ILE A 112 18.98 -21.47 -3.38
CA ILE A 112 18.05 -20.34 -3.40
C ILE A 112 18.75 -18.98 -3.48
N ASP A 113 18.00 -17.97 -3.89
CA ASP A 113 18.36 -16.55 -3.80
C ASP A 113 17.22 -15.78 -3.12
N LEU A 114 17.55 -15.03 -2.07
CA LEU A 114 16.58 -14.24 -1.32
C LEU A 114 16.16 -13.02 -2.13
N LYS A 115 14.85 -12.90 -2.41
CA LYS A 115 14.22 -11.83 -3.20
C LYS A 115 13.71 -10.72 -2.32
N GLN A 116 12.92 -11.07 -1.32
CA GLN A 116 12.35 -10.13 -0.38
C GLN A 116 12.45 -10.68 1.04
N ALA A 117 12.58 -9.79 2.01
CA ALA A 117 12.66 -10.16 3.40
C ALA A 117 11.91 -9.19 4.31
N TYR A 118 11.30 -9.76 5.33
CA TYR A 118 10.77 -9.10 6.51
C TYR A 118 11.25 -9.88 7.74
N LEU A 119 11.63 -9.16 8.80
CA LEU A 119 12.02 -9.76 10.07
C LEU A 119 11.69 -8.81 11.21
N TYR A 120 10.99 -9.29 12.21
CA TYR A 120 10.79 -8.60 13.47
C TYR A 120 11.13 -9.53 14.63
N ILE A 121 12.03 -9.06 15.49
CA ILE A 121 12.46 -9.76 16.69
C ILE A 121 12.20 -8.83 17.86
N LYS A 122 11.61 -9.39 18.91
CA LYS A 122 11.48 -8.75 20.21
C LYS A 122 11.98 -9.72 21.27
N LYS A 123 13.04 -9.33 21.98
CA LYS A 123 13.63 -10.15 23.04
C LYS A 123 13.73 -9.38 24.34
N ASN A 124 13.23 -9.98 25.40
CA ASN A 124 13.26 -9.48 26.75
C ASN A 124 14.69 -9.44 27.28
N THR A 125 15.00 -8.42 28.06
CA THR A 125 16.34 -8.28 28.65
C THR A 125 16.41 -8.73 30.10
N ASP A 126 15.35 -8.61 30.92
CA ASP A 126 15.44 -8.86 32.38
C ASP A 126 14.08 -8.99 33.16
N SER A 127 12.89 -9.04 32.55
CA SER A 127 11.59 -8.95 33.30
C SER A 127 10.49 -9.92 32.88
N LEU A 128 9.96 -10.73 33.80
CA LEU A 128 8.97 -11.82 33.65
C LEU A 128 7.63 -11.55 32.89
N ASN A 129 7.38 -10.35 32.36
CA ASN A 129 6.07 -9.94 31.82
C ASN A 129 6.04 -9.61 30.31
N ILE A 130 7.15 -9.78 29.58
CA ILE A 130 7.19 -9.55 28.13
C ILE A 130 7.60 -10.85 27.45
N GLU A 131 6.75 -11.37 26.57
CA GLU A 131 7.08 -12.57 25.79
C GLU A 131 8.05 -12.23 24.66
N ASP A 132 9.04 -13.11 24.49
CA ASP A 132 9.92 -13.10 23.32
C ASP A 132 9.11 -13.48 22.10
N SER A 133 9.29 -12.74 21.00
CA SER A 133 8.60 -13.01 19.74
C SER A 133 9.51 -12.83 18.55
N ILE A 134 9.27 -13.65 17.54
CA ILE A 134 9.89 -13.56 16.23
C ILE A 134 8.82 -13.68 15.17
N GLU A 135 8.83 -12.75 14.22
CA GLU A 135 7.98 -12.77 13.03
C GLU A 135 8.87 -12.59 11.80
N TYR A 136 8.65 -13.39 10.76
CA TYR A 136 9.43 -13.33 9.53
C TYR A 136 8.61 -13.69 8.30
N VAL A 137 9.03 -13.13 7.16
CA VAL A 137 8.60 -13.54 5.82
C VAL A 137 9.83 -13.47 4.91
N PHE A 138 10.16 -14.59 4.26
CA PHE A 138 11.25 -14.68 3.30
C PHE A 138 10.72 -15.21 1.97
N ASP A 139 10.81 -14.38 0.94
CA ASP A 139 10.48 -14.71 -0.44
C ASP A 139 11.77 -15.08 -1.17
N VAL A 140 11.87 -16.31 -1.66
CA VAL A 140 13.09 -16.89 -2.19
C VAL A 140 12.85 -17.50 -3.56
N ASP A 141 13.74 -17.25 -4.51
CA ASP A 141 13.76 -17.94 -5.79
C ASP A 141 14.65 -19.18 -5.71
N ILE A 142 14.24 -20.28 -6.31
CA ILE A 142 15.13 -21.41 -6.58
C ILE A 142 16.01 -21.07 -7.78
N SER A 143 17.32 -21.26 -7.63
CA SER A 143 18.29 -21.01 -8.69
C SER A 143 18.06 -21.96 -9.87
N ASN A 144 17.95 -21.40 -11.08
CA ASN A 144 17.67 -22.10 -12.34
C ASN A 144 18.75 -23.12 -12.79
N ASP A 145 19.74 -23.42 -11.96
CA ASP A 145 20.80 -24.40 -12.26
C ASP A 145 20.27 -25.85 -12.22
N ILE A 146 19.06 -26.06 -11.68
CA ILE A 146 18.44 -27.38 -11.47
C ILE A 146 17.16 -27.44 -12.29
N LYS A 147 17.02 -28.50 -13.09
CA LYS A 147 15.86 -28.66 -13.97
C LYS A 147 14.70 -29.27 -13.17
N ALA A 148 13.59 -28.54 -13.09
CA ALA A 148 12.37 -29.08 -12.51
C ALA A 148 11.84 -30.28 -13.34
N LYS A 149 11.12 -31.18 -12.67
CA LYS A 149 10.44 -32.33 -13.27
C LYS A 149 9.47 -31.86 -14.35
N GLU A 150 9.41 -32.63 -15.44
CA GLU A 150 8.47 -32.35 -16.52
C GLU A 150 7.05 -32.65 -16.06
N ASN A 151 6.17 -31.65 -16.19
CA ASN A 151 4.76 -31.78 -15.90
C ASN A 151 3.95 -31.59 -17.20
N PRO A 152 3.00 -32.47 -17.52
CA PRO A 152 2.27 -32.44 -18.78
C PRO A 152 1.32 -31.24 -18.92
N LEU A 153 0.97 -30.57 -17.81
CA LEU A 153 0.03 -29.46 -17.78
C LEU A 153 0.71 -28.10 -17.61
N ILE A 154 1.87 -28.06 -16.96
CA ILE A 154 2.53 -26.82 -16.54
C ILE A 154 4.02 -26.90 -16.88
N ASN A 155 4.53 -25.87 -17.54
CA ASN A 155 5.97 -25.71 -17.71
C ASN A 155 6.52 -24.81 -16.60
N PHE A 156 7.35 -25.37 -15.72
CA PHE A 156 7.99 -24.63 -14.63
C PHE A 156 9.25 -23.93 -15.15
N ASN A 157 9.11 -22.66 -15.56
CA ASN A 157 10.25 -21.84 -16.01
C ASN A 157 11.12 -21.33 -14.84
N SER A 158 10.52 -21.17 -13.66
CA SER A 158 11.16 -20.74 -12.41
C SER A 158 10.26 -21.15 -11.26
N LEU A 159 10.85 -21.55 -10.13
CA LEU A 159 10.11 -21.84 -8.90
C LEU A 159 10.56 -20.87 -7.81
N SER A 160 9.60 -20.31 -7.08
CA SER A 160 9.84 -19.52 -5.88
C SER A 160 9.13 -20.15 -4.69
N LEU A 161 9.64 -19.90 -3.50
CA LEU A 161 9.01 -20.29 -2.24
C LEU A 161 8.87 -19.06 -1.36
N VAL A 162 7.80 -19.03 -0.58
CA VAL A 162 7.68 -18.09 0.53
C VAL A 162 7.67 -18.86 1.82
N VAL A 163 8.50 -18.44 2.77
CA VAL A 163 8.63 -19.04 4.10
C VAL A 163 8.28 -17.96 5.12
N TRP A 164 7.24 -18.19 5.92
CA TRP A 164 6.77 -17.21 6.89
C TRP A 164 6.37 -17.83 8.23
N SER A 165 6.26 -16.98 9.25
CA SER A 165 5.74 -17.34 10.57
C SER A 165 4.28 -16.85 10.75
N GLY A 166 3.41 -17.66 11.35
CA GLY A 166 2.14 -17.24 11.97
C GLY A 166 1.26 -16.24 11.19
N GLU A 167 0.56 -15.35 11.92
CA GLU A 167 -0.38 -14.34 11.38
C GLU A 167 0.33 -13.15 10.70
N THR A 168 1.11 -13.42 9.65
CA THR A 168 1.83 -12.40 8.85
C THR A 168 1.04 -11.94 7.61
N LYS A 169 -0.28 -12.15 7.56
CA LYS A 169 -1.13 -11.82 6.39
C LYS A 169 -0.96 -10.40 5.86
N HIS A 170 -0.91 -9.42 6.76
CA HIS A 170 -0.70 -8.02 6.39
C HIS A 170 0.70 -7.76 5.80
N ILE A 171 1.72 -8.53 6.24
CA ILE A 171 3.08 -8.47 5.70
C ILE A 171 3.15 -9.15 4.33
N LEU A 172 2.51 -10.32 4.16
CA LEU A 172 2.41 -11.00 2.87
C LEU A 172 1.83 -10.05 1.81
N GLN A 173 0.76 -9.33 2.14
CA GLN A 173 0.17 -8.30 1.28
C GLN A 173 1.14 -7.14 0.98
N GLN A 174 1.87 -6.64 1.98
CA GLN A 174 2.88 -5.59 1.77
C GLN A 174 4.04 -6.05 0.88
N MET A 175 4.33 -7.35 0.87
CA MET A 175 5.35 -7.97 0.01
C MET A 175 4.80 -8.42 -1.35
N ASN A 176 3.52 -8.16 -1.65
CA ASN A 176 2.80 -8.63 -2.83
C ASN A 176 2.79 -10.17 -2.98
N ILE A 177 2.77 -10.89 -1.85
CA ILE A 177 2.70 -12.34 -1.80
C ILE A 177 1.25 -12.77 -1.60
N LEU A 178 0.78 -13.67 -2.45
CA LEU A 178 -0.57 -14.22 -2.39
C LEU A 178 -0.60 -15.46 -1.50
N ASP A 179 -1.48 -15.46 -0.51
CA ASP A 179 -1.83 -16.66 0.25
C ASP A 179 -2.95 -17.41 -0.51
N LEU A 180 -2.72 -18.67 -0.88
CA LEU A 180 -3.66 -19.47 -1.66
C LEU A 180 -4.96 -19.78 -0.90
N GLU A 181 -4.92 -19.81 0.44
CA GLU A 181 -6.13 -19.98 1.26
C GLU A 181 -7.07 -18.76 1.16
N ASP A 182 -6.50 -17.57 0.98
CA ASP A 182 -7.25 -16.34 0.75
C ASP A 182 -7.85 -16.28 -0.67
N ILE A 183 -7.27 -17.00 -1.64
CA ILE A 183 -7.85 -17.15 -2.99
C ILE A 183 -9.06 -18.08 -2.97
N HIS A 184 -9.03 -19.16 -2.19
CA HIS A 184 -10.16 -20.10 -2.09
C HIS A 184 -11.31 -19.55 -1.22
N SER A 185 -11.01 -18.67 -0.27
CA SER A 185 -12.00 -18.01 0.60
C SER A 185 -12.56 -16.71 0.02
N TYR A 186 -12.20 -16.35 -1.23
CA TYR A 186 -13.12 -15.59 -2.06
C TYR A 186 -14.40 -16.43 -2.19
N TYR A 187 -15.40 -16.08 -1.40
CA TYR A 187 -16.77 -16.41 -1.74
C TYR A 187 -16.97 -15.96 -3.20
N MET A 188 -16.99 -16.94 -4.09
CA MET A 188 -17.82 -16.87 -5.28
C MET A 188 -19.23 -16.69 -4.72
N GLU A 189 -19.69 -15.45 -4.55
CA GLU A 189 -21.12 -15.21 -4.70
C GLU A 189 -21.50 -15.87 -6.01
N ASN A 190 -22.37 -16.88 -5.91
CA ASN A 190 -22.84 -17.67 -7.03
C ASN A 190 -23.37 -16.75 -8.13
N ASN A 191 -22.52 -16.42 -9.10
CA ASN A 191 -22.93 -16.11 -10.45
C ASN A 191 -22.55 -17.31 -11.31
N THR A 192 -23.23 -18.43 -11.08
CA THR A 192 -23.45 -19.40 -12.15
C THR A 192 -24.31 -18.73 -13.21
N ASN A 193 -23.68 -18.00 -14.12
CA ASN A 193 -24.13 -17.84 -15.49
C ASN A 193 -22.93 -18.14 -16.36
N ILE A 194 -22.71 -19.44 -16.58
CA ILE A 194 -22.02 -19.91 -17.77
C ILE A 194 -22.90 -19.50 -18.95
N THR A 195 -22.59 -18.36 -19.56
CA THR A 195 -23.11 -18.02 -20.89
C THR A 195 -22.09 -18.54 -21.89
N ILE A 196 -22.45 -19.65 -22.53
CA ILE A 196 -21.81 -20.13 -23.74
C ILE A 196 -22.05 -19.06 -24.81
N TYR A 197 -20.98 -18.49 -25.37
CA TYR A 197 -21.07 -17.59 -26.52
C TYR A 197 -21.39 -18.41 -27.76
N GLU A 198 -22.67 -18.47 -28.16
CA GLU A 198 -23.02 -18.66 -29.55
C GLU A 198 -23.03 -17.31 -30.26
N ASN A 199 -22.24 -17.22 -31.34
CA ASN A 199 -22.22 -16.11 -32.28
C ASN A 199 -23.64 -15.75 -32.72
N ASN A 200 -24.09 -14.52 -32.45
CA ASN A 200 -24.93 -13.79 -33.38
C ASN A 200 -24.87 -12.29 -33.12
N THR A 201 -24.39 -11.58 -34.14
CA THR A 201 -24.60 -10.15 -34.40
C THR A 201 -26.03 -9.73 -34.10
N LEU A 202 -26.25 -8.83 -33.14
CA LEU A 202 -27.42 -7.97 -33.11
C LEU A 202 -27.07 -6.60 -32.51
N GLN A 203 -27.04 -5.63 -33.42
CA GLN A 203 -26.99 -4.19 -33.21
C GLN A 203 -28.32 -3.76 -32.56
N TYR A 204 -28.29 -3.27 -31.32
CA TYR A 204 -29.49 -2.69 -30.71
C TYR A 204 -29.51 -1.17 -30.87
N LYS A 205 -30.57 -0.72 -31.54
CA LYS A 205 -31.02 0.67 -31.61
C LYS A 205 -31.51 1.10 -30.22
N PHE A 206 -31.14 2.32 -29.84
CA PHE A 206 -31.81 3.07 -28.80
C PHE A 206 -33.18 3.52 -29.32
N ASP A 207 -34.25 3.12 -28.63
CA ASP A 207 -35.52 3.81 -28.68
C ASP A 207 -35.64 4.68 -27.43
N GLU A 208 -35.89 5.97 -27.67
CA GLU A 208 -36.21 7.00 -26.69
C GLU A 208 -37.52 6.67 -25.98
N GLU A 209 -37.51 6.69 -24.64
CA GLU A 209 -38.54 7.28 -23.78
C GLU A 209 -38.18 7.02 -22.30
N SER A 210 -37.50 7.98 -21.67
CA SER A 210 -37.52 8.13 -20.21
C SER A 210 -37.49 9.60 -19.85
N GLU A 211 -38.39 10.02 -18.96
CA GLU A 211 -38.50 11.38 -18.45
C GLU A 211 -37.13 11.95 -18.05
N ASP A 212 -36.72 13.00 -18.76
CA ASP A 212 -35.44 13.69 -18.64
C ASP A 212 -35.30 14.36 -17.25
N ILE A 213 -34.59 13.68 -16.35
CA ILE A 213 -33.73 14.36 -15.38
C ILE A 213 -32.29 13.99 -15.76
N LYS A 214 -31.67 14.85 -16.56
CA LYS A 214 -30.26 14.76 -16.92
C LYS A 214 -29.46 15.24 -15.70
N ASP A 215 -29.25 14.35 -14.72
CA ASP A 215 -28.46 14.65 -13.52
C ASP A 215 -27.14 15.33 -13.94
N SER A 216 -26.80 16.48 -13.34
CA SER A 216 -25.48 17.09 -13.52
C SER A 216 -24.42 16.33 -12.72
N SER A 217 -23.13 16.52 -13.04
CA SER A 217 -22.05 15.93 -12.23
C SER A 217 -22.15 16.32 -10.75
N ILE A 218 -22.62 17.54 -10.46
CA ILE A 218 -22.85 18.00 -9.08
C ILE A 218 -23.99 17.22 -8.42
N ASP A 219 -25.11 17.00 -9.10
CA ASP A 219 -26.25 16.25 -8.55
C ASP A 219 -25.87 14.80 -8.22
N ILE A 220 -25.01 14.18 -9.03
CA ILE A 220 -24.48 12.83 -8.77
C ILE A 220 -23.57 12.85 -7.54
N ILE A 221 -22.66 13.82 -7.45
CA ILE A 221 -21.75 13.96 -6.30
C ILE A 221 -22.55 14.15 -5.01
N GLU A 222 -23.58 15.01 -5.01
CA GLU A 222 -24.45 15.24 -3.84
C GLU A 222 -25.13 13.94 -3.36
N GLN A 223 -25.52 13.06 -4.28
CA GLN A 223 -26.14 11.77 -3.94
C GLN A 223 -25.15 10.76 -3.33
N MET A 224 -23.85 10.95 -3.55
CA MET A 224 -22.77 10.13 -2.98
C MET A 224 -22.18 10.75 -1.70
N LEU A 225 -22.45 12.03 -1.44
CA LEU A 225 -21.77 12.85 -0.45
C LEU A 225 -22.22 12.52 0.97
N ILE A 226 -21.27 12.35 1.86
CA ILE A 226 -21.45 12.29 3.30
C ILE A 226 -20.62 13.42 3.92
N LEU A 227 -21.27 14.31 4.66
CA LEU A 227 -20.64 15.41 5.36
C LEU A 227 -20.50 15.11 6.87
N PRO A 228 -19.61 15.80 7.59
CA PRO A 228 -19.49 15.64 9.03
C PRO A 228 -20.79 16.01 9.76
N ASP A 229 -21.13 15.27 10.82
CA ASP A 229 -22.29 15.57 11.66
C ASP A 229 -22.15 16.91 12.41
N ASP A 230 -20.91 17.31 12.71
CA ASP A 230 -20.61 18.63 13.27
C ASP A 230 -20.76 19.69 12.17
N LEU A 231 -21.56 20.72 12.42
CA LEU A 231 -21.75 21.84 11.48
C LEU A 231 -20.53 22.79 11.41
N ASN A 232 -19.50 22.56 12.22
CA ASN A 232 -18.29 23.36 12.29
C ASN A 232 -17.22 22.89 11.28
N TYR A 233 -17.53 22.94 9.98
CA TYR A 233 -16.56 22.76 8.89
C TYR A 233 -16.65 23.92 7.89
N ASP A 234 -15.61 24.07 7.07
CA ASP A 234 -15.57 25.07 6.01
C ASP A 234 -16.50 24.68 4.85
N LYS A 235 -17.66 25.34 4.78
CA LYS A 235 -18.68 25.06 3.76
C LYS A 235 -18.26 25.52 2.37
N ASP A 236 -17.52 26.63 2.29
CA ASP A 236 -17.04 27.15 1.01
C ASP A 236 -16.02 26.18 0.42
N GLU A 237 -15.17 25.59 1.27
CA GLU A 237 -14.22 24.57 0.81
C GLU A 237 -14.91 23.26 0.39
N VAL A 238 -16.01 22.86 1.03
CA VAL A 238 -16.83 21.73 0.55
C VAL A 238 -17.36 22.00 -0.86
N GLU A 239 -17.88 23.19 -1.14
CA GLU A 239 -18.31 23.56 -2.50
C GLU A 239 -17.15 23.52 -3.50
N ASN A 240 -15.96 23.98 -3.10
CA ASN A 240 -14.77 23.93 -3.94
C ASN A 240 -14.33 22.49 -4.26
N MET A 241 -14.34 21.59 -3.26
CA MET A 241 -14.03 20.17 -3.45
C MET A 241 -15.02 19.52 -4.42
N LYS A 242 -16.33 19.76 -4.25
CA LYS A 242 -17.37 19.27 -5.17
C LYS A 242 -17.15 19.79 -6.59
N SER A 243 -16.84 21.08 -6.73
CA SER A 243 -16.57 21.71 -8.03
C SER A 243 -15.38 21.09 -8.75
N ARG A 244 -14.31 20.71 -8.02
CA ARG A 244 -13.16 19.99 -8.58
C ARG A 244 -13.51 18.57 -9.00
N LEU A 245 -14.25 17.83 -8.17
CA LEU A 245 -14.74 16.48 -8.48
C LEU A 245 -15.69 16.48 -9.69
N ALA A 246 -16.51 17.52 -9.84
CA ALA A 246 -17.46 17.65 -10.94
C ALA A 246 -16.82 17.79 -12.33
N LYS A 247 -15.49 18.01 -12.40
CA LYS A 247 -14.73 18.01 -13.65
C LYS A 247 -14.50 16.59 -14.19
N ILE A 248 -14.62 15.56 -13.36
CA ILE A 248 -14.50 14.16 -13.76
C ILE A 248 -15.61 13.84 -14.77
N ASN A 249 -15.31 12.95 -15.72
CA ASN A 249 -16.31 12.43 -16.65
C ASN A 249 -17.56 11.94 -15.91
N ILE A 250 -18.71 12.46 -16.30
CA ILE A 250 -19.97 12.18 -15.64
C ILE A 250 -20.29 10.67 -15.62
N LYS A 251 -19.86 9.91 -16.63
CA LYS A 251 -20.11 8.46 -16.68
C LYS A 251 -19.36 7.70 -15.59
N TYR A 252 -18.14 8.13 -15.24
CA TYR A 252 -17.42 7.54 -14.10
C TYR A 252 -18.15 7.84 -12.80
N LEU A 253 -18.61 9.08 -12.61
CA LEU A 253 -19.36 9.48 -11.42
C LEU A 253 -20.68 8.69 -11.31
N GLN A 254 -21.41 8.51 -12.42
CA GLN A 254 -22.61 7.68 -12.47
C GLN A 254 -22.33 6.24 -12.07
N THR A 255 -21.26 5.64 -12.60
CA THR A 255 -20.90 4.26 -12.27
C THR A 255 -20.48 4.10 -10.81
N LEU A 256 -19.75 5.07 -10.24
CA LEU A 256 -19.43 5.08 -8.82
C LEU A 256 -20.71 5.14 -7.96
N LYS A 257 -21.66 6.01 -8.33
CA LYS A 257 -22.98 6.10 -7.67
C LYS A 257 -23.74 4.78 -7.75
N GLU A 258 -23.82 4.15 -8.92
CA GLU A 258 -24.48 2.86 -9.13
C GLU A 258 -23.85 1.73 -8.31
N LYS A 259 -22.54 1.79 -8.07
CA LYS A 259 -21.79 0.86 -7.22
C LYS A 259 -21.82 1.20 -5.72
N ASP A 260 -22.69 2.13 -5.32
CA ASP A 260 -22.86 2.60 -3.95
C ASP A 260 -21.56 3.11 -3.30
N ILE A 261 -20.66 3.69 -4.11
CA ILE A 261 -19.46 4.35 -3.60
C ILE A 261 -19.84 5.68 -2.96
N LYS A 262 -19.31 5.96 -1.77
CA LYS A 262 -19.55 7.21 -1.02
C LYS A 262 -18.36 8.15 -1.09
N ILE A 263 -18.64 9.45 -1.09
CA ILE A 263 -17.63 10.50 -0.94
C ILE A 263 -17.83 11.10 0.45
N LYS A 264 -16.98 10.73 1.40
CA LYS A 264 -17.05 11.20 2.78
C LYS A 264 -16.06 12.32 3.00
N LEU A 265 -16.56 13.54 3.18
CA LEU A 265 -15.73 14.67 3.54
C LEU A 265 -15.67 14.77 5.07
N ILE A 266 -14.45 14.80 5.62
CA ILE A 266 -14.23 14.80 7.07
C ILE A 266 -13.56 16.08 7.54
N ASN A 267 -13.83 16.49 8.78
CA ASN A 267 -13.12 17.58 9.46
C ASN A 267 -12.18 17.05 10.58
N SER A 268 -12.39 15.79 10.97
CA SER A 268 -11.63 15.01 11.95
C SER A 268 -10.32 14.45 11.34
N ASN A 269 -9.57 13.65 12.09
CA ASN A 269 -8.55 12.79 11.48
C ASN A 269 -9.21 11.55 10.90
N LEU A 270 -8.65 11.01 9.81
CA LEU A 270 -9.15 9.80 9.18
C LEU A 270 -9.39 8.66 10.18
N THR A 271 -8.44 8.47 11.11
CA THR A 271 -8.47 7.39 12.10
C THR A 271 -9.43 7.62 13.28
N ASP A 272 -10.09 8.78 13.33
CA ASP A 272 -11.15 9.05 14.30
C ASP A 272 -12.53 8.58 13.78
N GLU A 273 -12.64 8.30 12.48
CA GLU A 273 -13.81 7.63 11.91
C GLU A 273 -13.84 6.15 12.30
N PRO A 274 -14.99 5.61 12.76
CA PRO A 274 -15.08 4.23 13.26
C PRO A 274 -14.53 3.18 12.29
N GLU A 275 -14.81 3.32 11.00
CA GLU A 275 -14.44 2.40 9.93
C GLU A 275 -12.94 2.42 9.56
N PHE A 276 -12.17 3.39 10.06
CA PHE A 276 -10.72 3.52 9.85
C PHE A 276 -9.94 3.54 11.17
N SER A 277 -10.59 3.23 12.28
CA SER A 277 -9.98 3.19 13.62
C SER A 277 -8.86 2.13 13.72
N ASP A 278 -8.93 1.08 12.90
CA ASP A 278 -7.89 0.05 12.76
C ASP A 278 -6.56 0.61 12.26
N LEU A 279 -6.58 1.71 11.51
CA LEU A 279 -5.40 2.35 10.96
C LEU A 279 -4.66 3.25 11.97
N LYS A 280 -5.25 3.57 13.12
CA LYS A 280 -4.76 4.60 14.06
C LYS A 280 -3.29 4.49 14.47
N TYR A 281 -2.77 3.27 14.55
CA TYR A 281 -1.38 2.99 14.92
C TYR A 281 -0.58 2.34 13.78
N GLN A 282 -1.18 2.21 12.60
CA GLN A 282 -0.53 1.68 11.42
C GLN A 282 0.25 2.79 10.70
N LEU A 283 1.32 2.39 10.03
CA LEU A 283 2.09 3.26 9.15
C LEU A 283 1.56 3.08 7.71
N PRO A 284 1.28 4.17 6.99
CA PRO A 284 1.08 4.10 5.55
C PRO A 284 2.35 3.51 4.91
N PRO A 285 2.24 2.62 3.90
CA PRO A 285 3.37 1.86 3.34
C PRO A 285 4.61 2.70 2.98
N CYS A 286 4.46 3.99 2.67
CA CYS A 286 5.57 4.87 2.28
C CYS A 286 5.97 5.95 3.27
N TRP A 287 5.41 5.91 4.48
CA TRP A 287 5.64 6.93 5.51
C TRP A 287 6.59 6.45 6.62
N VAL A 288 7.22 5.30 6.43
CA VAL A 288 8.14 4.60 7.36
C VAL A 288 9.28 5.49 7.90
N ARG A 289 9.65 6.57 7.18
CA ARG A 289 10.72 7.52 7.57
C ARG A 289 10.24 8.93 7.94
N SER A 290 8.93 9.18 7.93
CA SER A 290 8.36 10.53 8.10
C SER A 290 8.04 10.89 9.56
N GLY A 291 7.96 9.89 10.45
CA GLY A 291 7.46 10.07 11.81
C GLY A 291 5.94 10.27 11.90
N LYS A 292 5.23 10.13 10.78
CA LYS A 292 3.78 10.28 10.65
C LYS A 292 3.09 8.92 10.47
N THR A 293 1.84 8.81 10.90
CA THR A 293 1.01 7.59 10.84
C THR A 293 -0.25 7.84 10.01
N TRP A 294 -1.13 6.85 9.85
CA TRP A 294 -2.44 7.08 9.21
C TRP A 294 -3.28 8.16 9.92
N LYS A 295 -2.99 8.47 11.20
CA LYS A 295 -3.57 9.61 11.90
C LYS A 295 -3.34 10.93 11.17
N ASP A 296 -2.20 11.04 10.49
CA ASP A 296 -1.76 12.25 9.81
C ASP A 296 -2.16 12.25 8.33
N VAL A 297 -2.70 11.15 7.80
CA VAL A 297 -3.11 11.04 6.40
C VAL A 297 -4.49 11.67 6.21
N PRO A 298 -4.65 12.62 5.27
CA PRO A 298 -5.89 13.38 5.12
C PRO A 298 -6.93 12.70 4.22
N GLY A 299 -6.59 11.62 3.51
CA GLY A 299 -7.54 10.93 2.64
C GLY A 299 -7.17 9.47 2.37
N ILE A 300 -8.18 8.70 1.96
CA ILE A 300 -8.03 7.30 1.55
C ILE A 300 -9.25 6.90 0.71
N TYR A 301 -9.06 6.02 -0.26
CA TYR A 301 -10.15 5.18 -0.77
C TYR A 301 -10.09 3.76 -0.17
N ARG A 302 -11.10 3.40 0.65
CA ARG A 302 -11.24 2.04 1.25
C ARG A 302 -12.71 1.79 1.65
N ASN A 303 -13.13 0.52 1.68
CA ASN A 303 -14.49 0.11 2.09
C ASN A 303 -15.61 0.86 1.34
N ASN A 304 -15.50 0.96 0.01
CA ASN A 304 -16.42 1.70 -0.86
C ASN A 304 -16.59 3.19 -0.48
N SER A 305 -15.66 3.76 0.28
CA SER A 305 -15.69 5.16 0.70
C SER A 305 -14.42 5.87 0.22
N ILE A 306 -14.62 6.93 -0.55
CA ILE A 306 -13.61 7.94 -0.87
C ILE A 306 -13.65 8.95 0.26
N VAL A 307 -12.57 9.03 1.04
CA VAL A 307 -12.50 9.91 2.21
C VAL A 307 -11.49 11.00 1.95
N ALA A 308 -11.87 12.26 2.16
CA ALA A 308 -10.98 13.39 2.02
C ALA A 308 -11.25 14.43 3.10
N LYS A 309 -10.18 14.93 3.73
CA LYS A 309 -10.28 15.95 4.77
C LYS A 309 -10.48 17.34 4.16
N ILE A 310 -11.51 18.04 4.64
CA ILE A 310 -11.86 19.39 4.20
C ILE A 310 -10.68 20.34 4.47
N GLY A 311 -10.28 21.11 3.46
CA GLY A 311 -9.14 22.04 3.52
C GLY A 311 -7.77 21.43 3.23
N TYR A 312 -7.68 20.12 2.99
CA TYR A 312 -6.44 19.41 2.68
C TYR A 312 -6.34 19.00 1.21
N SER A 313 -7.06 19.69 0.31
CA SER A 313 -7.01 19.38 -1.12
C SER A 313 -5.64 19.64 -1.73
N ASN A 314 -4.94 20.69 -1.32
CA ASN A 314 -3.66 21.08 -1.88
C ASN A 314 -2.49 20.51 -1.04
N PRO A 315 -1.43 19.96 -1.66
CA PRO A 315 -0.29 19.36 -0.94
C PRO A 315 0.47 20.34 -0.04
N SER A 316 0.36 21.65 -0.29
CA SER A 316 0.96 22.69 0.55
C SER A 316 0.34 22.81 1.94
N TYR A 317 -0.88 22.28 2.15
CA TYR A 317 -1.51 22.27 3.46
C TYR A 317 -0.90 21.12 4.32
N ALA A 318 -0.03 21.51 5.25
CA ALA A 318 0.62 20.66 6.27
C ALA A 318 1.60 19.56 5.80
N ASN A 319 1.98 19.50 4.52
CA ASN A 319 2.91 18.49 3.98
C ASN A 319 2.50 17.04 4.34
N VAL A 320 1.19 16.79 4.44
CA VAL A 320 0.61 15.50 4.87
C VAL A 320 0.09 14.64 3.71
N HIS A 321 0.25 15.09 2.48
CA HIS A 321 0.15 14.26 1.29
C HIS A 321 0.97 14.94 0.19
N SER A 322 1.29 14.20 -0.88
CA SER A 322 2.11 14.72 -1.98
C SER A 322 1.35 14.81 -3.30
N SER A 323 0.08 14.42 -3.32
CA SER A 323 -0.78 14.58 -4.49
C SER A 323 -1.12 16.04 -4.74
N LYS A 324 -1.20 16.43 -6.02
CA LYS A 324 -1.57 17.79 -6.46
C LYS A 324 -3.02 18.15 -6.09
N ASN A 325 -3.91 17.16 -5.99
CA ASN A 325 -5.26 17.34 -5.44
C ASN A 325 -5.76 16.07 -4.74
N LEU A 326 -6.03 16.16 -3.44
CA LEU A 326 -6.38 15.01 -2.60
C LEU A 326 -7.65 14.28 -3.06
N GLU A 327 -8.78 14.97 -3.16
CA GLU A 327 -10.06 14.33 -3.47
C GLU A 327 -10.10 13.73 -4.87
N LEU A 328 -9.44 14.35 -5.86
CA LEU A 328 -9.29 13.77 -7.19
C LEU A 328 -8.44 12.50 -7.16
N HIS A 329 -7.36 12.48 -6.37
CA HIS A 329 -6.46 11.33 -6.24
C HIS A 329 -7.19 10.12 -5.65
N GLU A 330 -7.85 10.30 -4.51
CA GLU A 330 -8.61 9.22 -3.88
C GLU A 330 -9.78 8.75 -4.76
N THR A 331 -10.42 9.67 -5.47
CA THR A 331 -11.46 9.31 -6.45
C THR A 331 -10.90 8.51 -7.62
N ALA A 332 -9.68 8.81 -8.08
CA ALA A 332 -9.03 8.07 -9.16
C ALA A 332 -8.77 6.61 -8.77
N HIS A 333 -8.35 6.34 -7.53
CA HIS A 333 -8.25 4.96 -7.00
C HIS A 333 -9.60 4.23 -7.02
N ALA A 334 -10.67 4.93 -6.66
CA ALA A 334 -12.02 4.36 -6.72
C ALA A 334 -12.48 4.08 -8.16
N ILE A 335 -12.17 4.98 -9.10
CA ILE A 335 -12.49 4.80 -10.53
C ILE A 335 -11.71 3.64 -11.11
N ASP A 336 -10.40 3.59 -10.88
CA ASP A 336 -9.56 2.50 -11.38
C ASP A 336 -10.10 1.14 -10.91
N LYS A 337 -10.36 1.00 -9.61
CA LYS A 337 -10.84 -0.27 -9.04
C LYS A 337 -12.25 -0.64 -9.50
N ASN A 338 -13.20 0.29 -9.38
CA ASN A 338 -14.63 -0.07 -9.48
C ASN A 338 -15.22 0.17 -10.87
N VAL A 339 -14.66 1.10 -11.63
CA VAL A 339 -15.22 1.55 -12.92
C VAL A 339 -14.43 0.95 -14.08
N LEU A 340 -13.10 0.95 -13.95
CA LEU A 340 -12.20 0.54 -15.02
C LEU A 340 -11.62 -0.88 -14.84
N ASN A 341 -12.04 -1.60 -13.80
CA ASN A 341 -11.59 -2.96 -13.47
C ASN A 341 -10.07 -3.09 -13.33
N LYS A 342 -9.46 -2.19 -12.55
CA LYS A 342 -8.01 -2.08 -12.32
C LYS A 342 -7.22 -1.92 -13.61
N LYS A 343 -7.63 -0.97 -14.43
CA LYS A 343 -7.01 -0.68 -15.73
C LYS A 343 -5.56 -0.22 -15.56
N SER A 344 -5.19 0.35 -14.41
CA SER A 344 -3.79 0.59 -14.02
C SER A 344 -2.92 -0.69 -14.08
N ASN A 345 -3.51 -1.87 -13.84
CA ASN A 345 -2.82 -3.17 -13.90
C ASN A 345 -2.99 -3.87 -15.26
N SER A 346 -3.47 -3.17 -16.29
CA SER A 346 -3.48 -3.74 -17.64
C SER A 346 -2.07 -3.72 -18.25
N GLU A 347 -1.77 -4.71 -19.10
CA GLU A 347 -0.49 -4.76 -19.82
C GLU A 347 -0.19 -3.44 -20.56
N GLU A 348 -1.21 -2.88 -21.21
CA GLU A 348 -1.14 -1.57 -21.89
C GLU A 348 -0.65 -0.46 -20.95
N PHE A 349 -1.20 -0.35 -19.73
CA PHE A 349 -0.78 0.68 -18.79
C PHE A 349 0.55 0.37 -18.12
N MET A 350 0.88 -0.91 -17.88
CA MET A 350 2.20 -1.31 -17.37
C MET A 350 3.32 -0.89 -18.32
N GLU A 351 3.12 -1.01 -19.64
CA GLU A 351 4.07 -0.54 -20.65
C GLU A 351 4.21 0.99 -20.66
N VAL A 352 3.10 1.72 -20.52
CA VAL A 352 3.12 3.19 -20.39
C VAL A 352 3.87 3.61 -19.12
N PHE A 353 3.53 3.00 -17.98
CA PHE A 353 4.15 3.24 -16.68
C PHE A 353 5.66 3.00 -16.74
N ALA A 354 6.11 1.87 -17.30
CA ALA A 354 7.54 1.57 -17.44
C ALA A 354 8.32 2.66 -18.20
N GLN A 355 7.68 3.33 -19.17
CA GLN A 355 8.29 4.36 -19.99
C GLN A 355 8.22 5.77 -19.37
N GLU A 356 7.23 6.06 -18.52
CA GLU A 356 6.91 7.43 -18.10
C GLU A 356 6.93 7.66 -16.59
N ARG A 357 7.03 6.63 -15.75
CA ARG A 357 6.96 6.72 -14.28
C ARG A 357 7.93 7.71 -13.61
N TYR A 358 9.02 8.08 -14.29
CA TYR A 358 10.02 9.03 -13.78
C TYR A 358 9.87 10.45 -14.34
N LYS A 359 8.85 10.72 -15.16
CA LYS A 359 8.73 11.98 -15.92
C LYS A 359 7.70 12.95 -15.36
N LEU A 360 6.68 12.47 -14.64
CA LEU A 360 5.58 13.33 -14.17
C LEU A 360 6.03 14.39 -13.15
N TYR A 361 6.99 14.04 -12.29
CA TYR A 361 7.59 14.95 -11.31
C TYR A 361 9.11 14.97 -11.40
N ASP A 362 9.69 16.12 -11.01
CA ASP A 362 11.13 16.26 -10.82
C ASP A 362 11.61 15.24 -9.75
N PRO A 363 12.71 14.50 -9.99
CA PRO A 363 13.28 13.55 -9.03
C PRO A 363 13.55 14.09 -7.62
N LYS A 364 13.66 15.41 -7.45
CA LYS A 364 13.84 16.07 -6.15
C LYS A 364 12.53 16.21 -5.35
N GLN A 365 11.37 16.06 -5.99
CA GLN A 365 10.07 16.15 -5.33
C GLN A 365 9.79 14.85 -4.56
N VAL A 366 9.24 14.98 -3.34
CA VAL A 366 8.91 13.82 -2.48
C VAL A 366 7.93 12.86 -3.17
N ALA A 367 6.97 13.42 -3.92
CA ALA A 367 5.98 12.65 -4.68
C ALA A 367 6.64 11.67 -5.68
N HIS A 368 7.74 12.09 -6.32
CA HIS A 368 8.41 11.30 -7.37
C HIS A 368 8.83 9.91 -6.87
N ALA A 369 9.39 9.82 -5.66
CA ALA A 369 9.88 8.55 -5.13
C ALA A 369 8.77 7.52 -4.88
N TYR A 370 7.52 7.99 -4.71
CA TYR A 370 6.36 7.15 -4.47
C TYR A 370 5.69 6.76 -5.79
N ILE A 371 5.25 7.74 -6.58
CA ILE A 371 4.54 7.46 -7.83
C ILE A 371 5.40 6.71 -8.84
N SER A 372 6.73 6.84 -8.79
CA SER A 372 7.61 6.10 -9.71
C SER A 372 7.74 4.61 -9.39
N LYS A 373 7.26 4.16 -8.23
CA LYS A 373 7.34 2.77 -7.77
C LYS A 373 6.01 2.03 -7.87
N PHE A 374 4.91 2.73 -7.63
CA PHE A 374 3.57 2.17 -7.52
C PHE A 374 2.72 2.62 -8.71
N ILE A 375 2.27 1.66 -9.52
CA ILE A 375 1.60 1.92 -10.79
C ILE A 375 0.22 2.55 -10.59
N GLU A 376 -0.48 2.12 -9.56
CA GLU A 376 -1.75 2.64 -9.09
C GLU A 376 -1.64 4.10 -8.63
N GLU A 377 -0.54 4.46 -7.97
CA GLU A 377 -0.28 5.83 -7.52
C GLU A 377 0.09 6.74 -8.68
N PHE A 378 0.85 6.22 -9.65
CA PHE A 378 1.11 6.95 -10.89
C PHE A 378 -0.15 7.15 -11.73
N PHE A 379 -1.02 6.14 -11.81
CA PHE A 379 -2.32 6.25 -12.46
C PHE A 379 -3.16 7.34 -11.79
N ALA A 380 -3.33 7.25 -10.46
CA ALA A 380 -4.14 8.20 -9.70
C ALA A 380 -3.61 9.63 -9.83
N GLU A 381 -2.30 9.84 -9.73
CA GLU A 381 -1.72 11.17 -9.87
C GLU A 381 -1.77 11.71 -11.30
N SER A 382 -1.64 10.84 -12.30
CA SER A 382 -1.83 11.23 -13.70
C SER A 382 -3.28 11.63 -13.97
N PHE A 383 -4.24 10.92 -13.35
CA PHE A 383 -5.66 11.25 -13.41
C PHE A 383 -5.95 12.63 -12.78
N VAL A 384 -5.33 12.93 -11.62
CA VAL A 384 -5.39 14.27 -11.02
C VAL A 384 -4.93 15.32 -12.00
N HIS A 385 -3.76 15.14 -12.63
CA HIS A 385 -3.25 16.09 -13.60
C HIS A 385 -4.18 16.25 -14.81
N TYR A 386 -4.84 15.19 -15.26
CA TYR A 386 -5.75 15.23 -16.40
C TYR A 386 -7.02 16.05 -16.13
N TYR A 387 -7.55 16.03 -14.89
CA TYR A 387 -8.85 16.64 -14.55
C TYR A 387 -8.79 17.93 -13.74
N LEU A 388 -7.67 18.22 -13.06
CA LEU A 388 -7.61 19.33 -12.11
C LEU A 388 -7.77 20.69 -12.79
N ASP A 389 -6.90 21.02 -13.75
CA ASP A 389 -6.93 22.25 -14.53
C ASP A 389 -6.14 22.12 -15.85
N GLU A 390 -6.24 23.12 -16.73
CA GLU A 390 -5.54 23.10 -18.02
C GLU A 390 -4.02 23.10 -17.87
N ASP A 391 -3.47 23.78 -16.86
CA ASP A 391 -2.03 23.83 -16.65
C ASP A 391 -1.49 22.46 -16.20
N SER A 392 -2.20 21.76 -15.32
CA SER A 392 -1.87 20.40 -14.90
C SER A 392 -2.01 19.41 -16.05
N LYS A 393 -3.04 19.57 -16.89
CA LYS A 393 -3.29 18.71 -18.04
C LYS A 393 -2.21 18.87 -19.11
N ASN A 394 -1.80 20.11 -19.38
CA ASN A 394 -0.68 20.40 -20.27
C ASN A 394 0.64 19.84 -19.72
N THR A 395 0.87 19.95 -18.40
CA THR A 395 2.04 19.33 -17.74
C THR A 395 2.08 17.81 -17.99
N LEU A 396 0.94 17.12 -17.87
CA LEU A 396 0.85 15.69 -18.15
C LEU A 396 1.14 15.40 -19.62
N LYS A 397 0.53 16.17 -20.54
CA LYS A 397 0.71 16.00 -21.98
C LYS A 397 2.16 16.19 -22.43
N GLU A 398 2.87 17.15 -21.84
CA GLU A 398 4.27 17.44 -22.17
C GLU A 398 5.23 16.40 -21.59
N ASN A 399 5.03 16.02 -20.32
CA ASN A 399 5.98 15.16 -19.61
C ASN A 399 5.69 13.66 -19.76
N CYS A 400 4.42 13.29 -19.89
CA CYS A 400 3.93 11.91 -19.96
C CYS A 400 2.89 11.76 -21.10
N PRO A 401 3.28 12.01 -22.36
CA PRO A 401 2.36 11.98 -23.50
C PRO A 401 1.66 10.63 -23.69
N LEU A 402 2.33 9.49 -23.44
CA LEU A 402 1.68 8.17 -23.58
C LEU A 402 0.58 7.98 -22.52
N THR A 403 0.82 8.47 -21.30
CA THR A 403 -0.15 8.47 -20.21
C THR A 403 -1.32 9.40 -20.52
N TYR A 404 -1.06 10.59 -21.08
CA TYR A 404 -2.10 11.50 -21.54
C TYR A 404 -2.99 10.82 -22.61
N ASP A 405 -2.38 10.23 -23.63
CA ASP A 405 -3.10 9.55 -24.73
C ASP A 405 -3.91 8.36 -24.21
N PHE A 406 -3.36 7.63 -23.24
CA PHE A 406 -4.05 6.53 -22.58
C PHE A 406 -5.31 6.99 -21.84
N LEU A 407 -5.21 8.05 -21.02
CA LEU A 407 -6.36 8.61 -20.31
C LEU A 407 -7.39 9.21 -21.29
N GLU A 408 -6.95 9.90 -22.34
CA GLU A 408 -7.83 10.42 -23.39
C GLU A 408 -8.55 9.30 -24.14
N LYS A 409 -7.89 8.18 -24.40
CA LYS A 409 -8.50 6.99 -24.99
C LYS A 409 -9.51 6.32 -24.05
N LEU A 410 -9.26 6.32 -22.73
CA LEU A 410 -10.24 5.84 -21.76
C LEU A 410 -11.50 6.70 -21.80
N GLU A 411 -11.34 8.03 -21.82
CA GLU A 411 -12.46 8.99 -21.92
C GLU A 411 -13.33 8.78 -23.16
N LEU A 412 -12.71 8.49 -24.30
CA LEU A 412 -13.43 8.33 -25.57
C LEU A 412 -14.18 7.00 -25.69
N ASN A 413 -13.69 5.96 -25.00
CA ASN A 413 -14.23 4.61 -25.10
C ASN A 413 -15.19 4.23 -23.97
N TYR A 414 -15.31 5.08 -22.95
CA TYR A 414 -16.26 4.95 -21.86
C TYR A 414 -17.52 5.76 -22.17
#